data_AF-A0A1J3ECS7-F1
#
_entry.id   AF-A0A1J3ECS7-F1
#
_cell.length_a   1.000
_cell.length_b   1.000
_cell.length_c   1.000
_cell.angle_alpha   90.00
_cell.angle_beta   90.00
_cell.angle_gamma   90.00
#
_symmetry.space_group_name_H-M   'P 1'
#
loop_
_entity.id
_entity.type
_entity.pdbx_description
1 polymer ?
#
loop_
_entity_poly.entity_id
_entity_poly.type
_entity_poly.pdbx_seq_one_letter_code
_entity_poly.pdbx_strand_id
1 'polypeptide(L)'
;MKEVEEEVRRIVEQVKELHDSATSFVSSSSQEEVSLRQRSSVVDASIRRLHSTLVSDKHLDPKLLEKLEEDLQRARCMLADGDTSSFLPFKPQGRFVRMFLGPVNVRATRKDIQLKVKEEYNSYRVSVSCLHVASMSIFFNNFFLFLFLWKQDKTALLFLFF
;
A
#
# COMPACT_ATOMS: atom_id res chain seq x y z
N MET A 1 6.81 -46.09 17.58
CA MET A 1 7.63 -44.91 17.21
C MET A 1 7.77 -44.76 15.69
N LYS A 2 8.26 -45.77 14.94
CA LYS A 2 8.40 -45.68 13.47
C LYS A 2 7.10 -45.36 12.71
N GLU A 3 5.98 -45.93 13.15
CA GLU A 3 4.67 -45.68 12.52
C GLU A 3 4.18 -44.23 12.71
N VAL A 4 4.46 -43.63 13.87
CA VAL A 4 4.14 -42.24 14.18
C VAL A 4 5.03 -41.29 13.35
N GLU A 5 6.30 -41.65 13.14
CA GLU A 5 7.24 -40.87 12.32
C GLU A 5 6.81 -40.82 10.85
N GLU A 6 6.34 -41.94 10.30
CA GLU A 6 5.81 -42.00 8.93
C GLU A 6 4.47 -41.25 8.79
N GLU A 7 3.60 -41.29 9.80
CA GLU A 7 2.36 -40.48 9.81
C GLU A 7 2.67 -38.98 9.83
N VAL A 8 3.64 -38.56 10.66
CA VAL A 8 4.10 -37.17 10.71
C VAL A 8 4.69 -36.75 9.37
N ARG A 9 5.50 -37.60 8.73
CA ARG A 9 6.06 -37.33 7.39
C ARG A 9 4.95 -37.16 6.35
N ARG A 10 3.94 -38.04 6.35
CA ARG A 10 2.78 -37.93 5.44
C ARG A 10 2.02 -36.62 5.63
N ILE A 11 1.73 -36.24 6.86
CA ILE A 11 1.03 -34.98 7.17
C ILE A 11 1.86 -33.77 6.70
N VAL A 12 3.17 -33.79 6.93
CA VAL A 12 4.07 -32.71 6.48
C VAL A 12 4.05 -32.59 4.95
N GLU A 13 4.10 -33.70 4.21
CA GLU A 13 4.02 -33.69 2.75
C GLU A 13 2.67 -33.12 2.27
N GLN A 14 1.55 -33.55 2.87
CA GLN A 14 0.21 -33.04 2.52
C GLN A 14 0.07 -31.53 2.80
N VAL A 15 0.60 -31.05 3.92
CA VAL A 15 0.60 -29.62 4.25
C VAL A 15 1.44 -28.84 3.26
N LYS A 16 2.56 -29.41 2.80
CA LYS A 16 3.42 -28.79 1.79
C LYS A 16 2.74 -28.71 0.42
N GLU A 17 2.13 -29.80 -0.05
CA GLU A 17 1.36 -29.82 -1.29
C GLU A 17 0.19 -28.83 -1.25
N LEU A 18 -0.49 -28.72 -0.11
CA LEU A 18 -1.56 -27.75 0.11
C LEU A 18 -1.04 -26.32 0.08
N HIS A 19 0.11 -26.06 0.71
CA HIS A 19 0.75 -24.75 0.71
C HIS A 19 1.17 -24.33 -0.71
N ASP A 20 1.77 -25.23 -1.48
CA ASP A 20 2.20 -24.97 -2.86
C ASP A 20 0.98 -24.71 -3.77
N SER A 21 -0.09 -25.48 -3.60
CA SER A 21 -1.36 -25.28 -4.30
C SER A 21 -2.00 -23.93 -3.95
N ALA A 22 -2.01 -23.55 -2.66
CA ALA A 22 -2.53 -22.27 -2.20
C ALA A 22 -1.70 -21.09 -2.75
N THR A 23 -0.38 -21.21 -2.77
CA THR A 23 0.53 -20.20 -3.31
C THR A 23 0.30 -20.01 -4.81
N SER A 24 0.16 -21.10 -5.55
CA SER A 24 -0.18 -21.06 -6.98
C SER A 24 -1.52 -20.36 -7.22
N PHE A 25 -2.56 -20.71 -6.45
CA PHE A 25 -3.87 -20.07 -6.56
C PHE A 25 -3.83 -18.55 -6.27
N VAL A 26 -3.07 -18.13 -5.26
CA VAL A 26 -2.89 -16.71 -4.94
C VAL A 26 -2.18 -16.00 -6.09
N SER A 27 -1.15 -16.61 -6.68
CA SER A 27 -0.43 -16.02 -7.81
C SER A 27 -1.33 -15.79 -9.03
N SER A 28 -2.16 -16.78 -9.39
CA SER A 28 -3.10 -16.65 -10.51
C SER A 28 -4.18 -15.62 -10.21
N SER A 29 -4.71 -15.58 -8.99
CA SER A 29 -5.72 -14.59 -8.58
C SER A 29 -5.15 -13.17 -8.62
N SER A 30 -3.89 -12.97 -8.21
CA SER A 30 -3.23 -11.67 -8.27
C SER A 30 -3.05 -11.18 -9.71
N GLN A 31 -2.68 -12.08 -10.64
CA GLN A 31 -2.58 -11.74 -12.06
C GLN A 31 -3.94 -11.33 -12.65
N GLU A 32 -5.00 -12.06 -12.30
CA GLU A 32 -6.36 -11.73 -12.71
C GLU A 32 -6.80 -10.36 -12.16
N GLU A 33 -6.48 -10.06 -10.89
CA GLU A 33 -6.76 -8.77 -10.26
C GLU A 33 -6.11 -7.60 -11.02
N VAL A 34 -4.84 -7.75 -11.41
CA VAL A 34 -4.12 -6.74 -12.20
C VAL A 34 -4.78 -6.51 -13.56
N SER A 35 -5.22 -7.59 -14.21
CA SER A 35 -5.94 -7.49 -15.49
C SER A 35 -7.27 -6.73 -15.35
N LEU A 36 -8.03 -6.99 -14.28
CA LEU A 36 -9.28 -6.29 -13.98
C LEU A 36 -9.04 -4.81 -13.68
N ARG A 37 -7.97 -4.50 -12.95
CA ARG A 37 -7.53 -3.13 -12.67
C ARG A 37 -7.18 -2.36 -13.94
N GLN A 38 -6.42 -2.98 -14.85
CA GLN A 38 -6.10 -2.38 -16.13
C GLN A 38 -7.36 -2.12 -16.97
N ARG A 39 -8.27 -3.10 -17.07
CA ARG A 39 -9.54 -2.95 -17.80
C ARG A 39 -10.41 -1.84 -17.19
N SER A 40 -10.53 -1.81 -15.87
CA SER A 40 -11.28 -0.78 -15.14
C SER A 40 -10.74 0.62 -15.43
N SER A 41 -9.41 0.79 -15.44
CA SER A 41 -8.75 2.06 -15.79
C SER A 41 -8.98 2.48 -17.25
N VAL A 42 -8.94 1.54 -18.20
CA VAL A 42 -9.23 1.83 -19.62
C VAL A 42 -10.66 2.30 -19.79
N VAL A 43 -11.62 1.63 -19.15
CA VAL A 43 -13.05 1.99 -19.21
C VAL A 43 -13.29 3.37 -18.60
N ASP A 44 -12.74 3.65 -17.42
CA ASP A 44 -12.82 4.96 -16.76
C ASP A 44 -12.23 6.09 -17.62
N ALA A 45 -11.09 5.84 -18.29
CA ALA A 45 -10.52 6.79 -19.23
C ALA A 45 -11.42 7.03 -20.45
N SER A 46 -12.04 5.98 -21.00
CA SER A 46 -12.98 6.11 -22.13
C SER A 46 -14.25 6.87 -21.76
N ILE A 47 -14.82 6.62 -20.58
CA ILE A 47 -15.97 7.38 -20.04
C ILE A 47 -15.62 8.86 -19.95
N ARG A 48 -14.45 9.21 -19.38
CA ARG A 48 -13.99 10.61 -19.32
C ARG A 48 -13.85 11.26 -20.69
N ARG A 49 -13.25 10.55 -21.66
CA ARG A 49 -13.07 11.07 -23.03
C ARG A 49 -14.40 11.29 -23.74
N LEU A 50 -15.34 10.36 -23.60
CA LEU A 50 -16.68 10.48 -24.18
C LEU A 50 -17.42 11.66 -23.57
N HIS A 51 -17.40 11.80 -22.24
CA HIS A 51 -17.98 12.96 -21.56
C HIS A 51 -17.37 14.28 -22.06
N SER A 52 -16.04 14.37 -22.21
CA SER A 52 -15.43 15.60 -22.76
C SER A 52 -15.83 15.88 -24.21
N THR A 53 -16.01 14.82 -25.01
CA THR A 53 -16.46 14.96 -26.41
C THR A 53 -17.91 15.46 -26.46
N LEU A 54 -18.75 14.88 -25.60
CA LEU A 54 -20.16 15.21 -25.49
C LEU A 54 -20.40 16.66 -25.02
N VAL A 55 -19.59 17.14 -24.07
CA VAL A 55 -19.61 18.54 -23.61
C VAL A 55 -19.09 19.51 -24.68
N SER A 56 -18.16 19.07 -25.54
CA SER A 56 -17.57 19.92 -26.58
C SER A 56 -18.45 20.04 -27.83
N ASP A 57 -19.31 19.08 -28.10
CA ASP A 57 -20.14 19.05 -29.30
C ASP A 57 -21.41 19.87 -29.10
N LYS A 58 -21.49 21.02 -29.79
CA LYS A 58 -22.61 21.96 -29.71
C LYS A 58 -23.72 21.66 -30.74
N HIS A 59 -23.51 20.68 -31.61
CA HIS A 59 -24.43 20.36 -32.71
C HIS A 59 -25.37 19.19 -32.43
N LEU A 60 -25.24 18.54 -31.27
CA LEU A 60 -26.10 17.42 -30.89
C LEU A 60 -27.51 17.89 -30.53
N ASP A 61 -28.51 17.09 -30.88
CA ASP A 61 -29.89 17.28 -30.45
C ASP A 61 -29.93 17.26 -28.91
N PRO A 62 -30.44 18.31 -28.24
CA PRO A 62 -30.48 18.40 -26.78
C PRO A 62 -31.16 17.19 -26.11
N LYS A 63 -32.16 16.58 -26.75
CA LYS A 63 -32.84 15.39 -26.20
C LYS A 63 -31.98 14.13 -26.27
N LEU A 64 -31.17 14.01 -27.31
CA LEU A 64 -30.21 12.92 -27.48
C LEU A 64 -29.05 13.09 -26.49
N LEU A 65 -28.58 14.33 -26.33
CA LEU A 65 -27.50 14.71 -25.41
C LEU A 65 -27.82 14.36 -23.96
N GLU A 66 -29.02 14.71 -23.49
CA GLU A 66 -29.50 14.40 -22.13
C GLU A 66 -29.50 12.90 -21.87
N LYS A 67 -30.03 12.11 -22.82
CA LYS A 67 -30.06 10.65 -22.70
C LYS A 67 -28.65 10.03 -22.67
N LEU A 68 -27.73 10.51 -23.51
CA LEU A 68 -26.35 10.02 -23.54
C LEU A 68 -25.61 10.35 -22.23
N GLU A 69 -25.83 11.54 -21.67
CA GLU A 69 -25.23 11.94 -20.40
C GLU A 69 -25.78 11.10 -19.23
N GLU A 70 -27.09 10.84 -19.21
CA GLU A 70 -27.70 9.93 -18.23
C GLU A 70 -27.12 8.50 -18.30
N ASP A 71 -26.98 7.94 -19.50
CA ASP A 71 -26.41 6.61 -19.71
C ASP A 71 -24.94 6.56 -19.30
N LEU A 72 -24.18 7.61 -19.62
CA LEU A 72 -22.76 7.73 -19.28
C LEU A 72 -22.56 7.90 -17.76
N GLN A 73 -23.44 8.67 -17.12
CA GLN A 73 -23.47 8.82 -15.67
C GLN A 73 -23.86 7.52 -14.98
N ARG A 74 -24.83 6.77 -15.52
CA ARG A 74 -25.18 5.44 -15.01
C ARG A 74 -24.01 4.47 -15.09
N ALA A 75 -23.30 4.44 -16.23
CA ALA A 75 -22.10 3.62 -16.39
C ALA A 75 -21.01 4.01 -15.38
N ARG A 76 -20.87 5.30 -15.09
CA ARG A 76 -19.94 5.81 -14.09
C ARG A 76 -20.32 5.41 -12.67
N CYS A 77 -21.60 5.49 -12.30
CA CYS A 77 -22.11 5.02 -11.01
C CYS A 77 -21.87 3.52 -10.82
N MET A 78 -22.17 2.70 -11.84
CA MET A 78 -21.89 1.25 -11.80
C MET A 78 -20.40 0.97 -11.57
N LEU A 79 -19.52 1.76 -12.19
CA LEU A 79 -18.08 1.61 -12.04
C LEU A 79 -17.59 2.04 -10.64
N ALA A 80 -18.15 3.12 -10.09
CA ALA A 80 -17.72 3.78 -8.86
C ALA A 80 -18.34 3.22 -7.56
N ASP A 81 -19.55 2.67 -7.62
CA ASP A 81 -20.29 2.20 -6.44
C ASP A 81 -20.27 0.67 -6.28
N GLY A 82 -19.89 -0.07 -7.34
CA GLY A 82 -19.84 -1.53 -7.34
C GLY A 82 -18.51 -2.11 -6.85
N ASP A 83 -18.38 -3.45 -6.87
CA ASP A 83 -17.14 -4.17 -6.56
C ASP A 83 -15.96 -3.73 -7.45
N THR A 84 -16.26 -3.17 -8.61
CA THR A 84 -15.30 -2.61 -9.57
C THR A 84 -14.60 -1.34 -9.08
N SER A 85 -15.20 -0.64 -8.12
CA SER A 85 -14.65 0.59 -7.52
C SER A 85 -13.28 0.37 -6.87
N SER A 86 -13.07 -0.83 -6.34
CA SER A 86 -11.81 -1.25 -5.73
C SER A 86 -10.66 -1.45 -6.72
N PHE A 87 -11.00 -1.68 -7.98
CA PHE A 87 -10.04 -1.80 -9.08
C PHE A 87 -9.79 -0.46 -9.76
N LEU A 88 -10.52 0.60 -9.41
CA LEU A 88 -10.22 1.92 -9.91
C LEU A 88 -9.03 2.52 -9.15
N PRO A 89 -8.19 3.32 -9.82
CA PRO A 89 -7.25 4.17 -9.11
C PRO A 89 -8.05 5.08 -8.18
N PHE A 90 -7.84 4.95 -6.86
CA PHE A 90 -8.48 5.77 -5.84
C PHE A 90 -8.39 7.25 -6.26
N LYS A 91 -9.54 7.92 -6.38
CA LYS A 91 -9.57 9.36 -6.70
C LYS A 91 -8.65 10.09 -5.72
N PRO A 92 -7.87 11.10 -6.16
CA PRO A 92 -6.87 11.79 -5.35
C PRO A 92 -7.42 12.61 -4.16
N GLN A 93 -8.67 12.37 -3.75
CA GLN A 93 -9.31 12.94 -2.56
C GLN A 93 -8.78 12.21 -1.31
N GLY A 94 -7.52 12.45 -0.97
CA GLY A 94 -6.91 11.86 0.23
C GLY A 94 -5.40 11.73 0.21
N ARG A 95 -4.66 12.79 -0.21
CA ARG A 95 -3.19 12.81 -0.06
C ARG A 95 -2.76 12.56 1.38
N PHE A 96 -3.55 13.06 2.35
CA PHE A 96 -3.29 12.88 3.78
C PHE A 96 -3.29 11.41 4.18
N VAL A 97 -4.36 10.68 3.87
CA VAL A 97 -4.49 9.24 4.18
C VAL A 97 -3.42 8.41 3.44
N ARG A 98 -3.09 8.78 2.19
CA ARG A 98 -2.03 8.14 1.40
C ARG A 98 -0.61 8.39 1.96
N MET A 99 -0.40 9.47 2.71
CA MET A 99 0.89 9.79 3.32
C MET A 99 1.14 8.96 4.59
N PHE A 100 0.10 8.64 5.35
CA PHE A 100 0.19 7.78 6.54
C PHE A 100 0.15 6.29 6.23
N LEU A 101 -0.59 5.90 5.18
CA LEU A 101 -0.76 4.50 4.83
C LEU A 101 0.23 4.04 3.73
N GLY A 102 0.85 4.96 2.98
CA GLY A 102 1.59 4.65 1.74
C GLY A 102 0.64 4.48 0.54
N PRO A 103 1.14 4.13 -0.67
CA PRO A 103 0.29 3.69 -1.78
C PRO A 103 -0.40 2.37 -1.42
N VAL A 104 -1.44 2.46 -0.57
CA VAL A 104 -2.20 1.33 -0.07
C VAL A 104 -3.08 0.78 -1.17
N ASN A 105 -2.50 -0.11 -1.94
CA ASN A 105 -3.19 -1.26 -2.50
C ASN A 105 -3.20 -2.40 -1.48
N VAL A 106 -3.56 -2.13 -0.22
CA VAL A 106 -3.80 -3.22 0.75
C VAL A 106 -5.28 -3.56 0.70
N ARG A 107 -5.69 -4.24 -0.38
CA ARG A 107 -6.87 -5.09 -0.32
C ARG A 107 -6.39 -6.42 0.25
N ALA A 108 -6.35 -6.51 1.58
CA ALA A 108 -5.96 -7.73 2.27
C ALA A 108 -7.08 -8.77 2.13
N THR A 109 -7.05 -9.57 1.06
CA THR A 109 -7.97 -10.69 0.88
C THR A 109 -7.66 -11.87 1.80
N ARG A 110 -6.45 -11.99 2.39
CA ARG A 110 -6.11 -13.07 3.32
C ARG A 110 -5.09 -12.67 4.41
N LYS A 111 -5.22 -13.35 5.57
CA LYS A 111 -4.48 -13.16 6.83
C LYS A 111 -2.95 -13.33 6.71
N ASP A 112 -2.46 -13.79 5.57
CA ASP A 112 -1.04 -14.03 5.31
C ASP A 112 -0.29 -12.71 5.02
N ILE A 113 -1.02 -11.71 4.50
CA ILE A 113 -0.53 -10.34 4.34
C ILE A 113 -0.52 -9.61 5.69
N GLN A 114 -1.38 -9.98 6.65
CA GLN A 114 -1.32 -9.42 8.01
C GLN A 114 -0.03 -9.82 8.74
N LEU A 115 0.48 -11.04 8.53
CA LEU A 115 1.73 -11.48 9.15
C LEU A 115 2.94 -10.73 8.55
N LYS A 116 2.96 -10.51 7.23
CA LYS A 116 4.01 -9.73 6.56
C LYS A 116 3.97 -8.24 6.93
N VAL A 117 2.78 -7.65 7.06
CA VAL A 117 2.59 -6.27 7.55
C VAL A 117 2.93 -6.15 9.03
N LYS A 118 2.72 -7.19 9.84
CA LYS A 118 3.13 -7.22 11.25
C LYS A 118 4.65 -7.25 11.38
N GLU A 119 5.34 -8.02 10.55
CA GLU A 119 6.80 -8.07 10.49
C GLU A 119 7.42 -6.76 9.99
N GLU A 120 6.88 -6.15 8.93
CA GLU A 120 7.34 -4.83 8.48
C GLU A 120 7.02 -3.73 9.49
N TYR A 121 5.85 -3.74 10.13
CA TYR A 121 5.50 -2.81 11.20
C TYR A 121 6.38 -2.99 12.43
N ASN A 122 6.69 -4.24 12.80
CA ASN A 122 7.58 -4.52 13.92
C ASN A 122 9.03 -4.15 13.59
N SER A 123 9.48 -4.39 12.36
CA SER A 123 10.78 -3.92 11.86
C SER A 123 10.86 -2.39 11.90
N TYR A 124 9.84 -1.69 11.43
CA TYR A 124 9.77 -0.23 11.50
C TYR A 124 9.76 0.30 12.93
N ARG A 125 8.98 -0.31 13.84
CA ARG A 125 8.99 0.04 15.27
C ARG A 125 10.36 -0.17 15.88
N VAL A 126 11.00 -1.30 15.61
CA VAL A 126 12.35 -1.61 16.12
C VAL A 126 13.38 -0.64 15.55
N SER A 127 13.30 -0.29 14.26
CA SER A 127 14.19 0.71 13.63
C SER A 127 13.98 2.11 14.20
N VAL A 128 12.73 2.57 14.39
CA VAL A 128 12.44 3.89 14.99
C VAL A 128 12.84 3.91 16.46
N SER A 129 12.59 2.83 17.22
CA SER A 129 13.07 2.72 18.60
C SER A 129 14.59 2.69 18.69
N CYS A 130 15.28 2.00 17.77
CA CYS A 130 16.74 1.98 17.72
C CYS A 130 17.31 3.35 17.34
N LEU A 131 16.74 4.03 16.35
CA LEU A 131 17.12 5.40 15.95
C LEU A 131 16.86 6.41 17.08
N HIS A 132 15.75 6.28 17.80
CA HIS A 132 15.42 7.13 18.93
C HIS A 132 16.44 6.91 20.06
N VAL A 133 16.71 5.66 20.44
CA VAL A 133 17.69 5.35 21.49
C VAL A 133 19.09 5.80 21.08
N ALA A 134 19.51 5.55 19.84
CA ALA A 134 20.80 5.99 19.34
C ALA A 134 20.93 7.53 19.32
N SER A 135 19.89 8.23 18.85
CA SER A 135 19.84 9.70 18.85
C SER A 135 19.92 10.27 20.28
N MET A 136 19.16 9.69 21.22
CA MET A 136 19.21 10.10 22.62
C MET A 136 20.56 9.80 23.26
N SER A 137 21.18 8.65 22.97
CA SER A 137 22.53 8.32 23.46
C SER A 137 23.59 9.26 22.88
N ILE A 138 23.55 9.57 21.59
CA ILE A 138 24.48 10.52 20.97
C ILE A 138 24.29 11.90 21.57
N PHE A 139 23.06 12.39 21.69
CA PHE A 139 22.76 13.68 22.31
C PHE A 139 23.25 13.73 23.75
N PHE A 140 22.97 12.71 24.55
CA PHE A 140 23.37 12.65 25.95
C PHE A 140 24.89 12.60 26.12
N ASN A 141 25.59 11.77 25.33
CA ASN A 141 27.06 11.69 25.36
C ASN A 141 27.72 13.00 24.92
N ASN A 142 27.25 13.62 23.84
CA ASN A 142 27.79 14.91 23.37
C ASN A 142 27.47 16.05 24.35
N PHE A 143 26.28 16.04 24.96
CA PHE A 143 25.90 17.02 25.98
C PHE A 143 26.75 16.88 27.24
N PHE A 144 26.98 15.65 27.72
CA PHE A 144 27.87 15.40 28.86
C PHE A 144 29.33 15.74 28.55
N LEU A 145 29.81 15.41 27.34
CA LEU A 145 31.15 15.79 26.89
C LEU A 145 31.30 17.31 26.84
N PHE A 146 30.29 18.03 26.31
CA PHE A 146 30.27 19.49 26.30
C PHE A 146 30.31 20.07 27.71
N LEU A 147 29.51 19.55 28.64
CA LEU A 147 29.53 19.99 30.05
C LEU A 147 30.87 19.68 30.73
N PHE A 148 31.47 18.54 30.44
CA PHE A 148 32.77 18.13 30.98
C PHE A 148 33.90 19.04 30.46
N LEU A 149 33.93 19.29 29.14
CA LEU A 149 34.90 20.21 28.52
C LEU A 149 34.69 21.65 28.98
N TRP A 150 33.44 22.11 29.12
CA TRP A 150 33.12 23.43 29.68
C TRP A 150 33.63 23.60 31.11
N LYS A 151 33.58 22.52 31.92
CA LYS A 151 34.11 22.51 33.29
C LYS A 151 35.64 22.52 33.31
N GLN A 152 36.29 21.91 32.33
CA GLN A 152 37.75 21.72 32.32
C GLN A 152 38.51 22.87 31.64
N ASP A 153 38.13 23.25 30.41
CA ASP A 153 38.74 24.36 29.67
C ASP A 153 37.83 24.86 28.52
N LYS A 154 37.48 26.15 28.54
CA LYS A 154 36.56 26.77 27.57
C LYS A 154 37.18 26.90 26.18
N THR A 155 38.51 26.89 26.08
CA THR A 155 39.24 27.04 24.81
C THR A 155 39.22 25.78 23.95
N ALA A 156 39.09 24.60 24.56
CA ALA A 156 39.00 23.31 23.87
C ALA A 156 37.70 23.15 23.04
N LEU A 157 36.63 23.86 23.41
CA LEU A 157 35.36 23.84 22.68
C LEU A 157 35.46 24.48 21.28
N LEU A 158 36.39 25.41 21.06
CA LEU A 158 36.57 26.06 19.76
C LEU A 158 37.13 25.10 18.70
N PHE A 159 37.89 24.09 19.10
CA PHE A 159 38.47 23.08 18.19
C PHE A 159 37.47 22.00 17.75
N LEU A 160 36.27 21.93 18.36
CA LEU A 160 35.22 20.99 17.93
C LEU A 160 34.33 21.54 16.80
N PHE A 161 34.48 22.82 16.43
CA PHE A 161 33.68 23.50 15.40
C PHE A 161 34.47 23.87 14.13
N PHE A 162 35.73 23.45 14.03
CA PHE A 162 36.60 23.56 12.85
C PHE A 162 37.07 22.17 12.42
#